data_AF-J9S7V9-F1
#
_entry.id   AF-J9S7V9-F1
#
_cell.length_a   1.000
_cell.length_b   1.000
_cell.length_c   1.000
_cell.angle_alpha   90.00
_cell.angle_beta   90.00
_cell.angle_gamma   90.00
#
_symmetry.space_group_name_H-M   'P 1'
#
loop_
_entity.id
_entity.type
_entity.pdbx_description
1 polymer ?
#
loop_
_entity_poly.entity_id
_entity_poly.type
_entity_poly.pdbx_seq_one_letter_code
_entity_poly.pdbx_strand_id
1 'polypeptide(L)'
;MRWPDGPGTPDEQVSPATGSANGVLDLLALLRPARRLVVRLPSTGDPQGLPPHPATSAALGAGEVLLVDDASSTGTLALVPAFTARASAAEATDPPFVSCTWSAYRYDAALDLGHLVSAGPSAGDLEYELRQAVRDATSIIGGLGGRRAADATDLRTQLAALTSRHRVALPPHILDARSTRLIDTAAQVEAIVDLAGARSVEIGDTAGQWDSGDATLRGLQVLTRTARAAAVNQTILELLRH
;
A
#
# COMPACT_ATOMS: atom_id res chain seq x y z
N MET A 1 4.57 33.59 48.28
CA MET A 1 4.52 34.00 46.86
C MET A 1 4.64 32.72 46.05
N ARG A 2 3.52 32.24 45.49
CA ARG A 2 3.33 30.88 44.97
C ARG A 2 3.44 30.95 43.44
N TRP A 3 4.33 30.17 42.85
CA TRP A 3 4.53 30.07 41.39
C TRP A 3 3.30 29.38 40.76
N PRO A 4 2.77 29.85 39.61
CA PRO A 4 1.61 29.23 38.99
C PRO A 4 1.97 27.91 38.29
N ASP A 5 1.06 26.95 38.40
CA ASP A 5 1.13 25.63 37.77
C ASP A 5 1.24 25.74 36.24
N GLY A 6 2.11 24.89 35.65
CA GLY A 6 2.35 24.84 34.22
C GLY A 6 1.12 24.37 33.41
N PRO A 7 1.04 24.72 32.12
CA PRO A 7 -0.09 24.35 31.28
C PRO A 7 -0.16 22.82 31.14
N GLY A 8 -1.35 22.29 31.44
CA GLY A 8 -1.66 20.87 31.32
C GLY A 8 -1.35 20.35 29.92
N THR A 9 -0.80 19.14 29.88
CA THR A 9 -0.68 18.32 28.67
C THR A 9 -2.04 18.27 27.97
N PRO A 10 -2.15 18.66 26.68
CA PRO A 10 -3.38 18.44 25.96
C PRO A 10 -3.59 16.92 25.90
N ASP A 11 -4.69 16.46 26.50
CA ASP A 11 -5.22 15.13 26.25
C ASP A 11 -5.35 14.99 24.73
N GLU A 12 -4.49 14.16 24.15
CA GLU A 12 -4.61 13.69 22.78
C GLU A 12 -5.89 12.87 22.71
N GLN A 13 -7.00 13.58 22.48
CA GLN A 13 -8.29 12.98 22.19
C GLN A 13 -8.15 12.22 20.87
N VAL A 14 -7.79 10.94 20.99
CA VAL A 14 -7.99 9.96 19.93
C VAL A 14 -9.48 9.94 19.65
N SER A 15 -9.90 10.65 18.60
CA SER A 15 -11.27 10.61 18.11
C SER A 15 -11.63 9.14 17.85
N PRO A 16 -12.66 8.60 18.54
CA PRO A 16 -13.04 7.22 18.33
C PRO A 16 -13.56 7.03 16.90
N ALA A 17 -13.23 5.89 16.29
CA ALA A 17 -13.78 5.49 15.00
C ALA A 17 -15.31 5.68 15.02
N THR A 18 -15.86 6.44 14.06
CA THR A 18 -17.27 6.85 14.06
C THR A 18 -18.23 5.71 13.67
N GLY A 19 -17.76 4.46 13.67
CA GLY A 19 -18.56 3.27 13.42
C GLY A 19 -17.68 2.06 13.10
N SER A 20 -17.97 0.92 13.74
CA SER A 20 -17.50 -0.40 13.31
C SER A 20 -18.55 -0.98 12.37
N ALA A 21 -18.23 -1.13 11.09
CA ALA A 21 -19.06 -1.88 10.15
C ALA A 21 -18.84 -3.37 10.45
N ASN A 22 -19.83 -4.03 11.06
CA ASN A 22 -19.69 -5.39 11.60
C ASN A 22 -19.91 -6.49 10.55
N GLY A 23 -19.67 -6.21 9.26
CA GLY A 23 -19.72 -7.21 8.21
C GLY A 23 -19.71 -6.66 6.79
N VAL A 24 -19.72 -7.58 5.82
CA VAL A 24 -19.70 -7.28 4.37
C VAL A 24 -20.91 -6.42 3.96
N LEU A 25 -22.09 -6.66 4.56
CA LEU A 25 -23.30 -5.91 4.22
C LEU A 25 -23.22 -4.44 4.62
N ASP A 26 -22.60 -4.12 5.77
CA ASP A 26 -22.41 -2.74 6.23
C ASP A 26 -21.42 -2.01 5.32
N LEU A 27 -20.35 -2.68 4.91
CA LEU A 27 -19.41 -2.15 3.92
C LEU A 27 -20.11 -1.87 2.58
N LEU A 28 -20.92 -2.82 2.09
CA LEU A 28 -21.69 -2.62 0.87
C LEU A 28 -22.70 -1.47 1.00
N ALA A 29 -23.34 -1.31 2.16
CA ALA A 29 -24.24 -0.20 2.41
C ALA A 29 -23.50 1.16 2.39
N LEU A 30 -22.28 1.22 2.93
CA LEU A 30 -21.42 2.41 2.88
C LEU A 30 -20.94 2.74 1.46
N LEU A 31 -20.65 1.73 0.65
CA LEU A 31 -20.12 1.92 -0.71
C LEU A 31 -21.22 2.12 -1.75
N ARG A 32 -22.46 1.70 -1.48
CA ARG A 32 -23.60 1.84 -2.41
C ARG A 32 -23.85 3.27 -2.90
N PRO A 33 -23.80 4.33 -2.07
CA PRO A 33 -23.97 5.71 -2.55
C PRO A 33 -22.70 6.31 -3.19
N ALA A 34 -21.59 5.56 -3.28
CA ALA A 34 -20.33 6.09 -3.77
C ALA A 34 -20.44 6.56 -5.23
N ARG A 35 -20.12 7.83 -5.45
CA ARG A 35 -19.94 8.43 -6.79
C ARG A 35 -18.54 8.20 -7.32
N ARG A 36 -17.57 8.10 -6.41
CA ARG A 36 -16.17 7.88 -6.74
C ARG A 36 -15.46 7.12 -5.63
N LEU A 37 -14.59 6.22 -6.06
CA LEU A 37 -13.73 5.43 -5.21
C LEU A 37 -12.28 5.65 -5.65
N VAL A 38 -11.39 5.90 -4.68
CA VAL A 38 -9.95 6.09 -4.93
C VAL A 38 -9.16 5.35 -3.86
N VAL A 39 -8.30 4.43 -4.28
CA VAL A 39 -7.32 3.75 -3.43
C VAL A 39 -6.03 4.55 -3.37
N ARG A 40 -5.46 4.64 -2.16
CA ARG A 40 -4.11 5.15 -1.90
C ARG A 40 -3.33 4.12 -1.12
N LEU A 41 -2.02 4.05 -1.37
CA LEU A 41 -1.10 3.17 -0.67
C LEU A 41 0.01 4.01 0.00
N PRO A 42 -0.35 4.90 0.95
CA PRO A 42 0.60 5.84 1.52
C PRO A 42 1.66 5.12 2.37
N SER A 43 2.79 5.78 2.59
CA SER A 43 3.84 5.31 3.48
C SER A 43 4.40 6.47 4.30
N THR A 44 5.14 6.16 5.37
CA THR A 44 5.81 7.21 6.15
C THR A 44 6.80 7.96 5.25
N GLY A 45 6.60 9.27 5.06
CA GLY A 45 7.38 10.10 4.15
C GLY A 45 6.81 10.26 2.74
N ASP A 46 5.80 9.47 2.37
CA ASP A 46 5.03 9.62 1.14
C ASP A 46 3.52 9.50 1.44
N PRO A 47 2.86 10.59 1.84
CA PRO A 47 1.43 10.59 2.13
C PRO A 47 0.55 10.58 0.87
N GLN A 48 1.14 10.63 -0.34
CA GLN A 48 0.40 10.60 -1.61
C GLN A 48 -0.71 11.67 -1.73
N GLY A 49 -0.45 12.87 -1.23
CA GLY A 49 -1.36 14.01 -1.28
C GLY A 49 -2.48 14.00 -0.24
N LEU A 50 -2.50 13.04 0.69
CA LEU A 50 -3.44 13.02 1.80
C LEU A 50 -3.14 14.17 2.79
N PRO A 51 -4.15 14.98 3.19
CA PRO A 51 -3.93 16.08 4.14
C PRO A 51 -3.75 15.55 5.58
N PRO A 52 -3.13 16.30 6.50
CA PRO A 52 -3.03 15.89 7.90
C PRO A 52 -4.41 15.67 8.54
N HIS A 53 -4.66 14.47 9.06
CA HIS A 53 -5.94 14.08 9.67
C HIS A 53 -5.79 12.73 10.41
N PRO A 54 -6.61 12.39 11.42
CA PRO A 54 -6.60 11.05 12.03
C PRO A 54 -6.76 9.90 11.03
N ALA A 55 -7.60 10.10 10.00
CA ALA A 55 -7.74 9.14 8.89
C ALA A 55 -6.41 8.90 8.16
N THR A 56 -5.60 9.94 7.99
CA THR A 56 -4.31 9.87 7.30
C THR A 56 -3.27 9.20 8.17
N SER A 57 -3.25 9.47 9.47
CA SER A 57 -2.42 8.73 10.43
C SER A 57 -2.76 7.23 10.42
N ALA A 58 -4.06 6.90 10.42
CA ALA A 58 -4.52 5.52 10.33
C ALA A 58 -4.13 4.87 8.99
N ALA A 59 -4.29 5.60 7.87
CA ALA A 59 -3.89 5.13 6.54
C ALA A 59 -2.37 4.91 6.42
N LEU A 60 -1.55 5.79 7.00
CA LEU A 60 -0.09 5.63 7.05
C LEU A 60 0.32 4.40 7.87
N GLY A 61 -0.37 4.14 8.97
CA GLY A 61 -0.17 2.94 9.78
C GLY A 61 -0.58 1.65 9.07
N ALA A 62 -1.70 1.67 8.35
CA ALA A 62 -2.18 0.53 7.56
C ALA A 62 -1.43 0.34 6.24
N GLY A 63 -0.86 1.41 5.69
CA GLY A 63 -0.26 1.45 4.36
C GLY A 63 -1.28 1.50 3.21
N GLU A 64 -2.58 1.59 3.51
CA GLU A 64 -3.67 1.60 2.54
C GLU A 64 -4.87 2.39 3.06
N VAL A 65 -5.58 3.06 2.15
CA VAL A 65 -6.89 3.64 2.41
C VAL A 65 -7.74 3.67 1.14
N LEU A 66 -9.03 3.34 1.29
CA LEU A 66 -10.05 3.56 0.28
C LEU A 66 -10.80 4.86 0.60
N LEU A 67 -10.66 5.85 -0.28
CA LEU A 67 -11.40 7.10 -0.23
C LEU A 67 -12.71 6.96 -1.01
N VAL A 68 -13.79 7.40 -0.38
CA VAL A 68 -15.15 7.29 -0.92
C VAL A 68 -15.75 8.69 -0.95
N ASP A 69 -16.10 9.14 -2.15
CA ASP A 69 -17.05 10.23 -2.33
C ASP A 69 -18.45 9.62 -2.30
N ASP A 70 -19.09 9.68 -1.15
CA ASP A 70 -20.43 9.16 -0.89
C ASP A 70 -21.55 10.18 -1.13
N ALA A 71 -21.25 11.29 -1.83
CA ALA A 71 -22.16 12.41 -2.06
C ALA A 71 -22.63 13.14 -0.79
N SER A 72 -22.02 12.85 0.36
CA SER A 72 -22.31 13.53 1.62
C SER A 72 -21.74 14.94 1.65
N SER A 73 -22.43 15.87 2.30
CA SER A 73 -21.92 17.23 2.53
C SER A 73 -20.87 17.30 3.66
N THR A 74 -20.62 16.19 4.37
CA THR A 74 -19.81 16.14 5.59
C THR A 74 -18.34 15.78 5.38
N GLY A 75 -17.87 15.78 4.13
CA GLY A 75 -16.49 15.48 3.75
C GLY A 75 -16.27 14.03 3.32
N THR A 76 -15.07 13.74 2.82
CA THR A 76 -14.74 12.44 2.21
C THR A 76 -14.66 11.34 3.26
N LEU A 77 -15.31 10.21 2.99
CA LEU A 77 -15.21 9.01 3.82
C LEU A 77 -13.92 8.27 3.48
N ALA A 78 -13.18 7.86 4.51
CA ALA A 78 -11.94 7.10 4.43
C ALA A 78 -12.10 5.76 5.14
N LEU A 79 -11.97 4.68 4.40
CA LEU A 79 -12.02 3.32 4.91
C LEU A 79 -10.60 2.77 4.97
N VAL A 80 -10.14 2.46 6.18
CA VAL A 80 -8.79 1.96 6.44
C VAL A 80 -8.87 0.48 6.82
N PRO A 81 -8.22 -0.42 6.07
CA PRO A 81 -8.23 -1.84 6.37
C PRO A 81 -7.27 -2.19 7.50
N ALA A 82 -7.63 -3.20 8.29
CA ALA A 82 -6.74 -3.86 9.24
C ALA A 82 -6.87 -5.37 9.08
N PHE A 83 -5.74 -6.03 8.83
CA PHE A 83 -5.65 -7.47 8.59
C PHE A 83 -5.15 -8.19 9.83
N THR A 84 -5.90 -9.19 10.29
CA THR A 84 -5.48 -10.07 11.38
C THR A 84 -5.35 -11.49 10.85
N ALA A 85 -4.14 -12.03 10.90
CA ALA A 85 -3.86 -13.43 10.58
C ALA A 85 -3.97 -14.28 11.86
N ARG A 86 -4.72 -15.38 11.78
CA ARG A 86 -4.83 -16.38 12.85
C ARG A 86 -4.32 -17.72 12.32
N ALA A 87 -3.44 -18.37 13.08
CA ALA A 87 -2.95 -19.70 12.74
C ALA A 87 -4.12 -20.69 12.60
N SER A 88 -4.07 -21.58 11.60
CA SER A 88 -5.05 -22.66 11.48
C SER A 88 -4.93 -23.57 12.71
N ALA A 89 -6.07 -23.89 13.32
CA ALA A 89 -6.13 -24.82 14.44
C ALA A 89 -6.08 -26.29 13.98
N ALA A 90 -6.26 -26.55 12.68
CA ALA A 90 -6.42 -27.89 12.14
C ALA A 90 -5.07 -28.57 11.87
N GLU A 91 -4.10 -27.88 11.24
CA GLU A 91 -2.77 -28.40 10.95
C GLU A 91 -1.72 -27.28 10.85
N ALA A 92 -0.47 -27.55 11.25
CA ALA A 92 0.65 -26.58 11.13
C ALA A 92 1.01 -26.22 9.68
N THR A 93 0.50 -26.98 8.70
CA THR A 93 0.75 -26.81 7.26
C THR A 93 -0.30 -25.95 6.57
N ASP A 94 -1.45 -25.70 7.21
CA ASP A 94 -2.51 -24.90 6.61
C ASP A 94 -2.12 -23.41 6.55
N PRO A 95 -2.51 -22.70 5.47
CA PRO A 95 -2.32 -21.26 5.41
C PRO A 95 -3.09 -20.55 6.53
N PRO A 96 -2.55 -19.47 7.10
CA PRO A 96 -3.22 -18.73 8.15
C PRO A 96 -4.56 -18.17 7.65
N PHE A 97 -5.57 -18.19 8.51
CA PHE A 97 -6.83 -17.52 8.24
C PHE A 97 -6.63 -16.01 8.38
N VAL A 98 -6.81 -15.27 7.29
CA VAL A 98 -6.69 -13.81 7.28
C VAL A 98 -8.08 -13.20 7.34
N SER A 99 -8.34 -12.42 8.39
CA SER A 99 -9.55 -11.60 8.53
C SER A 99 -9.22 -10.15 8.22
N CYS A 100 -10.10 -9.47 7.48
CA CYS A 100 -10.00 -8.05 7.18
C CYS A 100 -11.13 -7.31 7.91
N THR A 101 -10.76 -6.28 8.66
CA THR A 101 -11.68 -5.36 9.33
C THR A 101 -11.48 -3.97 8.77
N TRP A 102 -12.54 -3.17 8.68
CA TRP A 102 -12.48 -1.82 8.13
C TRP A 102 -12.85 -0.80 9.19
N SER A 103 -11.98 0.19 9.38
CA SER A 103 -12.26 1.37 10.20
C SER A 103 -12.70 2.52 9.31
N ALA A 104 -13.84 3.14 9.65
CA ALA A 104 -14.36 4.30 8.93
C ALA A 104 -13.98 5.61 9.63
N TYR A 105 -13.39 6.51 8.87
CA TYR A 105 -13.06 7.88 9.27
C TYR A 105 -13.69 8.86 8.28
N ARG A 106 -13.95 10.09 8.71
CA ARG A 106 -14.44 11.13 7.80
C ARG A 106 -13.52 12.34 7.91
N TYR A 107 -13.05 12.83 6.76
CA TYR A 107 -12.33 14.10 6.71
C TYR A 107 -13.30 15.26 6.94
N ASP A 108 -12.81 16.36 7.52
CA ASP A 108 -13.61 17.56 7.77
C ASP A 108 -14.12 18.24 6.48
N ALA A 109 -13.42 18.02 5.37
CA ALA A 109 -13.74 18.58 4.06
C ALA A 109 -13.77 17.50 2.97
N ALA A 110 -14.48 17.79 1.89
CA ALA A 110 -14.44 16.96 0.69
C ALA A 110 -13.07 17.10 0.03
N LEU A 111 -12.40 15.96 -0.21
CA LEU A 111 -11.16 15.89 -0.95
C LEU A 111 -11.44 15.86 -2.45
N ASP A 112 -10.60 16.54 -3.24
CA ASP A 112 -10.63 16.40 -4.69
C ASP A 112 -10.00 15.06 -5.11
N LEU A 113 -10.84 14.02 -5.10
CA LEU A 113 -10.46 12.68 -5.54
C LEU A 113 -10.06 12.63 -7.03
N GLY A 114 -10.49 13.61 -7.83
CA GLY A 114 -10.06 13.83 -9.20
C GLY A 114 -8.59 14.18 -9.27
N HIS A 115 -8.24 15.28 -8.61
CA HIS A 115 -6.89 15.78 -8.54
C HIS A 115 -5.94 14.77 -7.90
N LEU A 116 -6.33 14.08 -6.83
CA LEU A 116 -5.48 13.07 -6.23
C LEU A 116 -5.04 12.02 -7.26
N VAL A 117 -5.96 11.52 -8.10
CA VAL A 117 -5.65 10.51 -9.12
C VAL A 117 -4.80 11.08 -10.26
N SER A 118 -5.08 12.32 -10.71
CA SER A 118 -4.39 12.91 -11.86
C SER A 118 -3.08 13.62 -11.53
N ALA A 119 -2.82 13.97 -10.27
CA ALA A 119 -1.59 14.63 -9.83
C ALA A 119 -0.39 13.68 -9.76
N GLY A 120 -0.63 12.37 -9.80
CA GLY A 120 0.43 11.36 -9.82
C GLY A 120 1.05 11.17 -11.22
N PRO A 121 2.15 10.41 -11.31
CA PRO A 121 2.76 10.03 -12.58
C PRO A 121 1.76 9.27 -13.47
N SER A 122 1.87 9.44 -14.79
CA SER A 122 0.99 8.76 -15.72
C SER A 122 1.26 7.25 -15.72
N ALA A 123 0.30 6.45 -16.19
CA ALA A 123 0.50 5.00 -16.33
C ALA A 123 1.70 4.67 -17.24
N GLY A 124 1.97 5.49 -18.26
CA GLY A 124 3.14 5.31 -19.13
C GLY A 124 4.46 5.59 -18.43
N ASP A 125 4.50 6.64 -17.60
CA ASP A 125 5.67 6.97 -16.78
C ASP A 125 5.94 5.87 -15.77
N LEU A 126 4.90 5.38 -15.09
CA LEU A 126 5.00 4.27 -14.14
C LEU A 126 5.48 2.97 -14.82
N GLU A 127 4.99 2.64 -16.02
CA GLU A 127 5.49 1.49 -16.78
C GLU A 127 6.97 1.64 -17.16
N TYR A 128 7.39 2.87 -17.48
CA TYR A 128 8.79 3.15 -17.80
C TYR A 128 9.69 3.04 -16.57
N GLU A 129 9.30 3.68 -15.46
CA GLU A 129 10.02 3.64 -14.19
C GLU A 129 10.10 2.23 -13.63
N LEU A 130 9.01 1.45 -13.68
CA LEU A 130 9.03 0.04 -13.26
C LEU A 130 9.99 -0.81 -14.11
N ARG A 131 10.08 -0.55 -15.41
CA ARG A 131 11.06 -1.25 -16.28
C ARG A 131 12.50 -0.87 -15.94
N GLN A 132 12.76 0.37 -15.54
CA GLN A 132 14.08 0.77 -15.03
C GLN A 132 14.36 0.10 -13.69
N ALA A 133 13.40 0.15 -12.76
CA ALA A 133 13.47 -0.49 -11.46
C ALA A 133 13.75 -2.00 -11.53
N VAL A 134 13.16 -2.73 -12.48
CA VAL A 134 13.48 -4.15 -12.70
C VAL A 134 14.95 -4.36 -13.11
N ARG A 135 15.51 -3.46 -13.93
CA ARG A 135 16.93 -3.51 -14.29
C ARG A 135 17.82 -3.28 -13.07
N ASP A 136 17.49 -2.28 -12.26
CA ASP A 136 18.23 -1.95 -11.03
C ASP A 136 18.12 -3.08 -10.00
N ALA A 137 16.93 -3.65 -9.84
CA ALA A 137 16.66 -4.79 -8.96
C ALA A 137 17.42 -6.06 -9.41
N THR A 138 17.74 -6.21 -10.69
CA THR A 138 18.59 -7.32 -11.18
C THR A 138 20.02 -7.20 -10.65
N SER A 139 20.53 -5.98 -10.44
CA SER A 139 21.81 -5.76 -9.77
C SER A 139 21.77 -6.23 -8.30
N ILE A 140 20.66 -5.97 -7.61
CA ILE A 140 20.42 -6.42 -6.22
C ILE A 140 20.38 -7.96 -6.14
N ILE A 141 19.73 -8.62 -7.11
CA ILE A 141 19.74 -10.09 -7.22
C ILE A 141 21.16 -10.64 -7.46
N GLY A 142 22.00 -9.93 -8.24
CA GLY A 142 23.41 -10.28 -8.40
C GLY A 142 24.17 -10.28 -7.07
N GLY A 143 23.92 -9.30 -6.21
CA GLY A 143 24.49 -9.23 -4.84
C GLY A 143 23.97 -10.33 -3.91
N LEU A 144 22.71 -10.73 -4.05
CA LEU A 144 22.07 -11.81 -3.27
C LEU A 144 22.75 -13.19 -3.44
N GLY A 145 23.35 -13.45 -4.59
CA GLY A 145 24.04 -14.72 -4.88
C GLY A 145 25.46 -14.83 -4.34
N GLY A 146 26.06 -13.72 -3.84
CA GLY A 146 27.50 -13.63 -3.60
C GLY A 146 28.03 -14.04 -2.22
N ARG A 147 27.19 -14.15 -1.18
CA ARG A 147 27.69 -14.23 0.23
C ARG A 147 27.22 -15.42 1.06
N ARG A 148 26.10 -16.03 0.72
CA ARG A 148 25.67 -17.35 1.23
C ARG A 148 25.01 -18.02 0.05
N ALA A 149 25.59 -19.12 -0.41
CA ALA A 149 25.06 -19.90 -1.53
C ALA A 149 23.71 -20.51 -1.13
N ALA A 150 22.65 -19.70 -1.12
CA ALA A 150 21.34 -20.23 -1.40
C ALA A 150 21.40 -20.72 -2.84
N ASP A 151 20.94 -21.96 -3.08
CA ASP A 151 20.90 -22.48 -4.43
C ASP A 151 20.06 -21.53 -5.30
N ALA A 152 20.48 -21.30 -6.54
CA ALA A 152 19.77 -20.41 -7.46
C ALA A 152 18.32 -20.89 -7.67
N THR A 153 18.07 -22.17 -7.48
CA THR A 153 16.73 -22.79 -7.47
C THR A 153 15.89 -22.31 -6.29
N ASP A 154 16.46 -22.22 -5.09
CA ASP A 154 15.76 -21.73 -3.89
C ASP A 154 15.41 -20.25 -4.00
N LEU A 155 16.32 -19.45 -4.57
CA LEU A 155 16.09 -18.03 -4.82
C LEU A 155 14.91 -17.79 -5.77
N ARG A 156 14.85 -18.53 -6.88
CA ARG A 156 13.73 -18.44 -7.84
C ARG A 156 12.42 -18.87 -7.20
N THR A 157 12.44 -19.94 -6.41
CA THR A 157 11.25 -20.44 -5.69
C THR A 157 10.75 -19.42 -4.66
N GLN A 158 11.65 -18.83 -3.87
CA GLN A 158 11.32 -17.78 -2.90
C GLN A 158 10.77 -16.53 -3.58
N LEU A 159 11.41 -16.08 -4.66
CA LEU A 159 10.96 -14.92 -5.42
C LEU A 159 9.57 -15.14 -6.03
N ALA A 160 9.31 -16.32 -6.60
CA ALA A 160 8.01 -16.66 -7.14
C ALA A 160 6.92 -16.69 -6.04
N ALA A 161 7.24 -17.23 -4.87
CA ALA A 161 6.33 -17.25 -3.72
C ALA A 161 6.06 -15.84 -3.14
N LEU A 162 7.05 -14.95 -3.13
CA LEU A 162 6.84 -13.56 -2.72
C LEU A 162 6.05 -12.78 -3.77
N THR A 163 6.35 -12.98 -5.05
CA THR A 163 5.61 -12.33 -6.16
C THR A 163 4.14 -12.73 -6.12
N SER A 164 3.82 -14.00 -5.88
CA SER A 164 2.43 -14.46 -5.79
C SER A 164 1.70 -13.86 -4.57
N ARG A 165 2.40 -13.58 -3.46
CA ARG A 165 1.84 -12.89 -2.29
C ARG A 165 1.51 -11.43 -2.57
N HIS A 166 2.30 -10.75 -3.39
CA HIS A 166 2.11 -9.32 -3.73
C HIS A 166 1.10 -9.08 -4.85
N ARG A 167 0.64 -10.13 -5.53
CA ARG A 167 -0.37 -10.01 -6.57
C ARG A 167 -1.71 -9.57 -5.99
N VAL A 168 -2.32 -8.62 -6.68
CA VAL A 168 -3.71 -8.22 -6.42
C VAL A 168 -4.63 -9.11 -7.26
N ALA A 169 -5.52 -9.85 -6.59
CA ALA A 169 -6.58 -10.57 -7.27
C ALA A 169 -7.59 -9.56 -7.82
N LEU A 170 -7.57 -9.37 -9.13
CA LEU A 170 -8.50 -8.49 -9.82
C LEU A 170 -9.68 -9.30 -10.40
N PRO A 171 -10.87 -8.69 -10.54
CA PRO A 171 -12.01 -9.35 -11.16
C PRO A 171 -11.62 -9.88 -12.56
N PRO A 172 -11.95 -11.14 -12.89
CA PRO A 172 -11.66 -11.67 -14.22
C PRO A 172 -12.44 -10.87 -15.29
N HIS A 173 -12.04 -10.98 -16.56
CA HIS A 173 -12.77 -10.51 -17.76
C HIS A 173 -13.03 -9.00 -17.97
N ILE A 174 -12.57 -8.09 -17.08
CA ILE A 174 -12.77 -6.63 -17.25
C ILE A 174 -11.45 -5.85 -17.38
N LEU A 175 -10.31 -6.53 -17.33
CA LEU A 175 -9.02 -5.86 -17.15
C LEU A 175 -8.38 -5.38 -18.45
N ASP A 176 -8.01 -4.10 -18.49
CA ASP A 176 -7.02 -3.60 -19.42
C ASP A 176 -5.68 -4.34 -19.21
N ALA A 177 -5.10 -4.84 -20.30
CA ALA A 177 -3.82 -5.54 -20.30
C ALA A 177 -2.69 -4.68 -19.70
N ARG A 178 -2.82 -3.34 -19.76
CA ARG A 178 -1.88 -2.42 -19.13
C ARG A 178 -1.90 -2.50 -17.60
N SER A 179 -3.08 -2.43 -16.99
CA SER A 179 -3.24 -2.48 -15.53
C SER A 179 -2.72 -3.79 -14.95
N THR A 180 -3.00 -4.91 -15.63
CA THR A 180 -2.46 -6.23 -15.25
C THR A 180 -0.93 -6.24 -15.28
N ARG A 181 -0.30 -5.73 -16.35
CA ARG A 181 1.17 -5.65 -16.44
C ARG A 181 1.79 -4.77 -15.37
N LEU A 182 1.18 -3.63 -15.05
CA LEU A 182 1.63 -2.74 -13.98
C LEU A 182 1.62 -3.46 -12.63
N ILE A 183 0.53 -4.17 -12.30
CA ILE A 183 0.41 -4.92 -11.05
C ILE A 183 1.40 -6.07 -10.98
N ASP A 184 1.53 -6.87 -12.05
CA ASP A 184 2.48 -7.98 -12.08
C ASP A 184 3.92 -7.51 -11.94
N THR A 185 4.29 -6.41 -12.62
CA THR A 185 5.64 -5.85 -12.55
C THR A 185 5.92 -5.24 -11.16
N ALA A 186 4.95 -4.51 -10.59
CA ALA A 186 5.08 -3.98 -9.24
C ALA A 186 5.22 -5.09 -8.20
N ALA A 187 4.42 -6.15 -8.29
CA ALA A 187 4.50 -7.32 -7.41
C ALA A 187 5.87 -8.01 -7.49
N GLN A 188 6.45 -8.11 -8.69
CA GLN A 188 7.79 -8.67 -8.88
C GLN A 188 8.87 -7.79 -8.21
N VAL A 189 8.81 -6.47 -8.39
CA VAL A 189 9.79 -5.54 -7.77
C VAL A 189 9.69 -5.59 -6.25
N GLU A 190 8.48 -5.62 -5.67
CA GLU A 190 8.30 -5.76 -4.22
C GLU A 190 8.83 -7.07 -3.68
N ALA A 191 8.63 -8.16 -4.40
CA ALA A 191 9.19 -9.45 -4.03
C ALA A 191 10.73 -9.41 -3.96
N ILE A 192 11.39 -8.64 -4.84
CA ILE A 192 12.83 -8.45 -4.81
C ILE A 192 13.24 -7.61 -3.59
N VAL A 193 12.52 -6.52 -3.32
CA VAL A 193 12.78 -5.65 -2.15
C VAL A 193 12.64 -6.44 -0.84
N ASP A 194 11.57 -7.22 -0.68
CA ASP A 194 11.35 -8.06 0.50
C ASP A 194 12.44 -9.11 0.65
N LEU A 195 12.84 -9.75 -0.45
CA LEU A 195 13.89 -10.76 -0.45
C LEU A 195 15.25 -10.15 -0.07
N ALA A 196 15.54 -8.94 -0.56
CA ALA A 196 16.74 -8.19 -0.23
C ALA A 196 16.77 -7.80 1.26
N GLY A 197 15.64 -7.32 1.79
CA GLY A 197 15.48 -6.99 3.21
C GLY A 197 15.62 -8.22 4.12
N ALA A 198 14.94 -9.33 3.79
CA ALA A 198 14.97 -10.57 4.58
C ALA A 198 16.37 -11.21 4.65
N ARG A 199 17.21 -10.97 3.64
CA ARG A 199 18.58 -11.49 3.58
C ARG A 199 19.63 -10.47 4.04
N SER A 200 19.20 -9.31 4.50
CA SER A 200 20.07 -8.20 4.92
C SER A 200 21.15 -7.93 3.88
N VAL A 201 20.75 -7.77 2.62
CA VAL A 201 21.68 -7.48 1.53
C VAL A 201 22.35 -6.14 1.82
N GLU A 202 23.64 -6.20 2.11
CA GLU A 202 24.48 -5.03 2.25
C GLU A 202 24.81 -4.54 0.84
N ILE A 203 24.22 -3.41 0.45
CA ILE A 203 24.46 -2.81 -0.86
C ILE A 203 25.67 -1.88 -0.73
N GLY A 204 26.85 -2.41 -1.10
CA GLY A 204 28.11 -1.69 -1.12
C GLY A 204 29.01 -1.93 0.09
N ASP A 205 30.26 -1.48 -0.02
CA ASP A 205 31.33 -1.76 0.94
C ASP A 205 31.64 -0.57 1.86
N THR A 206 31.08 0.61 1.56
CA THR A 206 31.35 1.88 2.26
C THR A 206 30.06 2.56 2.67
N ALA A 207 30.06 3.28 3.81
CA ALA A 207 28.86 3.91 4.39
C ALA A 207 28.00 4.69 3.37
N GLY A 208 28.62 5.45 2.46
CA GLY A 208 27.88 6.18 1.42
C GLY A 208 27.18 5.29 0.38
N GLN A 209 27.69 4.08 0.14
CA GLN A 209 27.02 3.10 -0.73
C GLN A 209 25.82 2.45 -0.01
N TRP A 210 25.91 2.26 1.30
CA TRP A 210 24.79 1.77 2.11
C TRP A 210 23.61 2.74 2.12
N ASP A 211 23.88 4.03 2.39
CA ASP A 211 22.85 5.07 2.35
C ASP A 211 22.17 5.14 0.97
N SER A 212 22.94 4.99 -0.10
CA SER A 212 22.44 4.93 -1.48
C SER A 212 21.58 3.69 -1.73
N GLY A 213 21.98 2.53 -1.20
CA GLY A 213 21.21 1.29 -1.27
C GLY A 213 19.87 1.38 -0.57
N ASP A 214 19.84 1.90 0.66
CA ASP A 214 18.60 2.12 1.42
C ASP A 214 17.68 3.13 0.75
N ALA A 215 18.24 4.22 0.20
CA ALA A 215 17.48 5.19 -0.58
C ALA A 215 16.87 4.55 -1.84
N THR A 216 17.62 3.68 -2.52
CA THR A 216 17.14 2.94 -3.69
C THR A 216 15.99 2.00 -3.31
N LEU A 217 16.14 1.19 -2.27
CA LEU A 217 15.08 0.29 -1.79
C LEU A 217 13.81 1.06 -1.39
N ARG A 218 13.96 2.19 -0.69
CA ARG A 218 12.82 3.06 -0.34
C ARG A 218 12.15 3.64 -1.58
N GLY A 219 12.93 4.07 -2.58
CA GLY A 219 12.41 4.55 -3.86
C GLY A 219 11.61 3.48 -4.61
N LEU A 220 12.11 2.24 -4.64
CA LEU A 220 11.40 1.11 -5.22
C LEU A 220 10.07 0.83 -4.52
N GLN A 221 10.02 0.87 -3.19
CA GLN A 221 8.78 0.69 -2.42
C GLN A 221 7.73 1.76 -2.73
N VAL A 222 8.15 3.03 -2.86
CA VAL A 222 7.24 4.13 -3.22
C VAL A 222 6.70 3.94 -4.64
N LEU A 223 7.56 3.56 -5.58
CA LEU A 223 7.19 3.33 -6.98
C LEU A 223 6.15 2.20 -7.11
N THR A 224 6.38 1.06 -6.46
CA THR A 224 5.48 -0.10 -6.56
C THR A 224 4.12 0.16 -5.92
N ARG A 225 4.09 0.87 -4.77
CA ARG A 225 2.85 1.35 -4.14
C ARG A 225 2.09 2.30 -5.06
N THR A 226 2.78 3.27 -5.66
CA THR A 226 2.16 4.23 -6.59
C THR A 226 1.61 3.54 -7.83
N ALA A 227 2.37 2.63 -8.43
CA ALA A 227 1.95 1.85 -9.59
C ALA A 227 0.72 0.98 -9.31
N ARG A 228 0.69 0.29 -8.17
CA ARG A 228 -0.45 -0.55 -7.78
C ARG A 228 -1.69 0.29 -7.52
N ALA A 229 -1.57 1.41 -6.79
CA ALA A 229 -2.68 2.32 -6.59
C ALA A 229 -3.22 2.86 -7.92
N ALA A 230 -2.34 3.25 -8.86
CA ALA A 230 -2.74 3.72 -10.18
C ALA A 230 -3.49 2.64 -10.98
N ALA A 231 -2.98 1.41 -11.02
CA ALA A 231 -3.62 0.30 -11.72
C ALA A 231 -4.99 -0.06 -11.13
N VAL A 232 -5.11 -0.13 -9.79
CA VAL A 232 -6.39 -0.39 -9.11
C VAL A 232 -7.38 0.74 -9.36
N ASN A 233 -6.94 2.00 -9.27
CA ASN A 233 -7.79 3.16 -9.56
C ASN A 233 -8.29 3.16 -11.00
N GLN A 234 -7.46 2.75 -11.96
CA GLN A 234 -7.87 2.59 -13.35
C GLN A 234 -8.95 1.51 -13.50
N THR A 235 -8.77 0.35 -12.87
CA THR A 235 -9.79 -0.71 -12.87
C THR A 235 -11.10 -0.28 -12.21
N ILE A 236 -11.03 0.46 -11.09
CA ILE A 236 -12.22 1.05 -10.44
C ILE A 236 -12.94 2.00 -11.39
N LEU A 237 -12.22 2.88 -12.08
CA LEU A 237 -12.81 3.82 -13.03
C LEU A 237 -13.46 3.11 -14.21
N GLU A 238 -12.88 2.00 -14.69
CA GLU A 238 -13.47 1.17 -15.75
C GLU A 238 -14.76 0.50 -15.27
N LEU A 239 -14.75 -0.08 -14.06
CA LEU A 239 -15.91 -0.75 -13.47
C LEU A 239 -17.07 0.21 -13.18
N LEU A 240 -16.79 1.46 -12.80
CA LEU A 240 -17.83 2.46 -12.55
C LEU A 240 -18.43 3.07 -13.83
N ARG A 241 -17.82 2.83 -15.01
CA ARG A 241 -18.37 3.26 -16.31
C ARG A 241 -19.40 2.29 -16.89
N HIS A 242 -19.46 1.06 -16.36
CA HIS A 242 -20.33 -0.02 -16.82
C HIS A 242 -21.43 -0.32 -15.81
#